data_AF-A0A376VLK0-F1
#
_entry.id   AF-A0A376VLK0-F1
#
_cell.length_a   1.000
_cell.length_b   1.000
_cell.length_c   1.000
_cell.angle_alpha   90.00
_cell.angle_beta   90.00
_cell.angle_gamma   90.00
#
_symmetry.space_group_name_H-M   'P 1'
#
loop_
_entity.id
_entity.type
_entity.pdbx_description
1 polymer ?
#
loop_
_entity_poly.entity_id
_entity_poly.type
_entity_poly.pdbx_seq_one_letter_code
_entity_poly.pdbx_strand_id
1 'polypeptide(L)'
;MRSGWQPGTPLLDPMCGSGTLLIEAAMLATDRAPGLHRGRWGFSGWAQHDEAIWQEVKAEAQTRARKGLAEYSSHFYGSDSDARVIQRARTNARLAGIGELITFEVKDVAQLTNPLPKGRTVQC
;
A
#
# COMPACT_ATOMS: atom_id res chain seq x y z
N MET A 1 -10.49 9.24 -3.79
CA MET A 1 -10.10 8.15 -4.70
C MET A 1 -11.19 7.99 -5.75
N ARG A 2 -10.88 7.80 -7.04
CA ARG A 2 -11.89 7.76 -8.13
C ARG A 2 -12.60 6.40 -8.26
N SER A 3 -12.05 5.34 -7.67
CA SER A 3 -12.60 3.97 -7.72
C SER A 3 -13.88 3.79 -6.89
N GLY A 4 -14.25 4.76 -6.04
CA GLY A 4 -15.34 4.57 -5.07
C GLY A 4 -14.96 3.66 -3.89
N TRP A 5 -13.71 3.20 -3.81
CA TRP A 5 -13.23 2.40 -2.70
C TRP A 5 -13.23 3.18 -1.38
N GLN A 6 -13.67 2.51 -0.31
CA GLN A 6 -13.66 3.05 1.04
C GLN A 6 -12.50 2.44 1.86
N PRO A 7 -11.55 3.25 2.34
CA PRO A 7 -10.49 2.76 3.24
C PRO A 7 -11.06 2.01 4.45
N GLY A 8 -10.46 0.87 4.79
CA GLY A 8 -10.96 -0.02 5.84
C GLY A 8 -11.89 -1.13 5.32
N THR A 9 -12.29 -1.09 4.05
CA THR A 9 -12.97 -2.21 3.38
C THR A 9 -11.99 -3.03 2.54
N PRO A 10 -12.23 -4.35 2.38
CA PRO A 10 -11.37 -5.20 1.58
C PRO A 10 -11.31 -4.74 0.13
N LEU A 11 -10.09 -4.69 -0.42
CA LEU A 11 -9.81 -4.31 -1.82
C LEU A 11 -9.12 -5.48 -2.52
N LEU A 12 -9.59 -5.83 -3.71
CA LEU A 12 -8.99 -6.89 -4.52
C LEU A 12 -8.73 -6.44 -5.95
N ASP A 13 -7.53 -6.70 -6.43
CA ASP A 13 -7.15 -6.52 -7.83
C ASP A 13 -6.72 -7.88 -8.41
N PRO A 14 -7.52 -8.50 -9.30
CA PRO A 14 -7.24 -9.85 -9.76
C PRO A 14 -6.26 -9.89 -10.95
N MET A 15 -5.78 -8.73 -11.40
CA MET A 15 -4.77 -8.55 -12.46
C MET A 15 -3.75 -7.50 -12.03
N CYS A 16 -3.20 -7.67 -10.82
CA CYS A 16 -2.50 -6.63 -10.10
C CYS A 16 -1.12 -6.27 -10.66
N GLY A 17 -0.55 -7.07 -11.57
CA GLY A 17 0.76 -6.80 -12.16
C GLY A 17 1.85 -6.58 -11.11
N SER A 18 2.45 -5.39 -11.09
CA SER A 18 3.47 -5.00 -10.10
C SER A 18 2.91 -4.64 -8.72
N GLY A 19 1.59 -4.73 -8.52
CA GLY A 19 0.90 -4.43 -7.27
C GLY A 19 0.73 -2.95 -6.94
N THR A 20 1.06 -2.04 -7.87
CA THR A 20 1.12 -0.60 -7.60
C THR A 20 -0.21 -0.05 -7.08
N LEU A 21 -1.34 -0.43 -7.68
CA LEU A 21 -2.66 0.05 -7.24
C LEU A 21 -2.95 -0.33 -5.78
N LEU A 22 -2.70 -1.58 -5.40
CA LEU A 22 -2.89 -2.06 -4.04
C LEU A 22 -1.90 -1.43 -3.05
N ILE A 23 -0.65 -1.20 -3.48
CA ILE A 23 0.37 -0.55 -2.64
C ILE A 23 -0.04 0.90 -2.34
N GLU A 24 -0.44 1.67 -3.35
CA GLU A 24 -0.90 3.05 -3.16
C GLU A 24 -2.18 3.10 -2.31
N ALA A 25 -3.11 2.17 -2.51
CA ALA A 25 -4.32 2.07 -1.70
C ALA A 25 -3.99 1.74 -0.23
N ALA A 26 -3.08 0.79 0.01
CA ALA A 26 -2.64 0.43 1.36
C ALA A 26 -1.91 1.57 2.07
N MET A 27 -1.05 2.31 1.35
CA MET A 27 -0.39 3.49 1.90
C MET A 27 -1.39 4.58 2.26
N LEU A 28 -2.39 4.81 1.42
CA LEU A 28 -3.46 5.78 1.69
C LEU A 28 -4.31 5.36 2.90
N ALA A 29 -4.70 4.09 2.98
CA ALA A 29 -5.53 3.56 4.08
C ALA A 29 -4.83 3.58 5.44
N THR A 30 -3.51 3.45 5.46
CA THR A 30 -2.70 3.41 6.70
C THR A 30 -2.04 4.74 7.04
N ASP A 31 -2.50 5.83 6.43
CA ASP A 31 -1.95 7.18 6.60
C ASP A 31 -0.42 7.23 6.45
N ARG A 32 0.09 6.46 5.49
CA ARG A 32 1.52 6.30 5.24
C ARG A 32 1.97 7.29 4.18
N ALA A 33 2.78 8.27 4.59
CA ALA A 33 3.25 9.30 3.69
C ALA A 33 4.05 8.71 2.49
N PRO A 34 3.81 9.17 1.24
CA PRO A 34 4.53 8.68 0.06
C PRO A 34 6.04 8.97 0.12
N GLY A 35 6.42 10.02 0.84
CA GLY A 35 7.81 10.42 1.03
C GLY A 35 8.57 9.65 2.11
N LEU A 36 7.90 8.79 2.89
CA LEU A 36 8.46 8.22 4.12
C LEU A 36 9.74 7.40 3.88
N HIS A 37 9.79 6.68 2.76
CA HIS A 37 10.92 5.82 2.39
C HIS A 37 11.85 6.46 1.35
N ARG A 38 11.67 7.74 1.04
CA ARG A 38 12.47 8.42 0.03
C ARG A 38 13.82 8.84 0.59
N GLY A 39 14.90 8.31 0.03
CA GLY A 39 16.27 8.55 0.51
C GLY A 39 16.85 9.94 0.19
N ARG A 40 16.27 10.70 -0.74
CA ARG A 40 16.80 12.00 -1.17
C ARG A 40 15.69 12.98 -1.53
N TRP A 41 15.90 14.26 -1.18
CA TRP A 41 15.06 15.37 -1.58
C TRP A 41 15.87 16.48 -2.25
N GLY A 42 15.21 17.30 -3.09
CA GLY A 42 15.86 18.39 -3.82
C GLY A 42 16.24 19.58 -2.94
N PHE A 43 15.52 19.79 -1.83
CA PHE A 43 15.75 20.89 -0.90
C PHE A 43 17.00 20.70 -0.03
N SER A 44 17.60 19.50 0.03
CA SER A 44 18.77 19.22 0.88
C SER A 44 20.02 20.04 0.52
N GLY A 45 20.09 20.62 -0.69
CA GLY A 45 21.18 21.50 -1.12
C GLY A 45 20.80 22.99 -1.18
N TRP A 46 19.61 23.36 -0.73
CA TRP A 46 19.08 24.72 -0.84
C TRP A 46 19.34 25.51 0.44
N ALA A 47 19.90 26.72 0.32
CA ALA A 47 20.33 27.51 1.47
C ALA A 47 19.19 27.99 2.39
N GLN A 48 17.95 28.05 1.89
CA GLN A 48 16.78 28.43 2.68
C GLN A 48 16.03 27.21 3.25
N HIS A 49 16.63 26.01 3.15
CA HIS A 49 16.09 24.81 3.76
C HIS A 49 16.15 24.89 5.27
N ASP A 50 15.03 24.63 5.93
CA ASP A 50 14.94 24.53 7.38
C ASP A 50 14.91 23.05 7.79
N GLU A 51 16.04 22.57 8.32
CA GLU A 51 16.16 21.19 8.76
C GLU A 51 15.32 20.90 10.00
N ALA A 52 15.08 21.88 10.88
CA ALA A 52 14.28 21.66 12.09
C ALA A 52 12.82 21.38 11.74
N ILE A 53 12.24 22.20 10.85
CA ILE A 53 10.89 21.98 10.31
C ILE A 53 10.80 20.62 9.61
N TRP A 54 11.84 20.26 8.83
CA TRP A 54 11.85 18.98 8.13
C TRP A 54 11.90 17.77 9.06
N GLN A 55 12.65 17.84 10.16
CA GLN A 55 12.70 16.78 11.16
C GLN A 55 11.37 16.60 11.87
N GLU A 56 10.68 17.69 12.19
CA GLU A 56 9.34 17.66 12.78
C GLU A 56 8.33 16.96 11.86
N VAL A 57 8.27 17.36 10.58
CA VAL A 57 7.39 16.74 9.57
C VAL A 57 7.70 15.25 9.38
N LYS A 58 8.98 14.86 9.37
CA LYS A 58 9.37 13.44 9.30
C LYS A 58 8.94 12.65 10.53
N ALA A 59 9.09 13.21 11.73
CA ALA A 59 8.71 12.56 12.98
C ALA A 59 7.18 12.36 13.05
N GLU A 60 6.41 13.36 12.62
CA GLU A 60 4.96 13.26 12.49
C GLU A 60 4.56 12.14 11.51
N ALA A 61 5.15 12.12 10.32
CA ALA A 61 4.87 11.11 9.30
C ALA A 61 5.21 9.68 9.78
N GLN A 62 6.29 9.49 10.53
CA GLN A 62 6.62 8.20 11.13
C GLN A 62 5.59 7.76 12.16
N THR A 63 5.14 8.69 13.00
CA THR A 63 4.15 8.41 14.05
C THR A 63 2.81 8.02 13.43
N ARG A 64 2.35 8.78 12.44
CA ARG A 64 1.12 8.51 11.69
C ARG A 64 1.16 7.16 10.97
N ALA A 65 2.25 6.87 10.26
CA ALA A 65 2.42 5.61 9.56
C ALA A 65 2.43 4.37 10.48
N ARG A 66 3.05 4.48 11.67
CA ARG A 66 3.05 3.37 12.65
C ARG A 66 1.65 3.15 13.23
N LYS A 67 0.96 4.23 13.58
CA LYS A 67 -0.40 4.18 14.12
C LYS A 67 -1.38 3.59 13.10
N GLY A 68 -1.38 4.10 11.87
CA GLY A 68 -2.29 3.63 10.83
C GLY A 68 -2.05 2.17 10.44
N LEU A 69 -0.80 1.70 10.43
CA LEU A 69 -0.49 0.28 10.22
C LEU A 69 -1.04 -0.62 11.34
N ALA A 70 -0.89 -0.20 12.60
CA ALA A 70 -1.34 -0.97 13.76
C ALA A 70 -2.88 -1.01 13.92
N GLU A 71 -3.57 0.05 13.47
CA GLU A 71 -5.04 0.17 13.60
C GLU A 71 -5.79 -0.45 12.41
N TYR A 72 -5.12 -0.70 11.28
CA TYR A 72 -5.77 -1.21 10.09
C TYR A 72 -6.19 -2.67 10.26
N SER A 73 -7.48 -2.94 10.11
CA SER A 73 -8.09 -4.27 10.34
C SER A 73 -8.56 -4.98 9.07
N SER A 74 -8.50 -4.28 7.94
CA SER A 74 -8.89 -4.83 6.63
C SER A 74 -7.68 -5.44 5.91
N HIS A 75 -7.92 -5.98 4.73
CA HIS A 75 -6.88 -6.65 3.95
C HIS A 75 -6.98 -6.35 2.46
N PHE A 76 -5.83 -6.36 1.78
CA PHE A 76 -5.71 -6.21 0.34
C PHE A 76 -5.37 -7.55 -0.31
N TYR A 77 -5.93 -7.81 -1.49
CA TYR A 77 -5.72 -9.05 -2.22
C TYR A 77 -5.32 -8.75 -3.66
N GLY A 78 -4.19 -9.29 -4.10
CA GLY A 78 -3.72 -9.16 -5.46
C GLY A 78 -3.54 -10.52 -6.09
N SER A 79 -3.98 -10.70 -7.33
CA SER A 79 -3.56 -11.85 -8.11
C SER A 79 -3.12 -11.46 -9.51
N ASP A 80 -2.30 -12.31 -10.12
CA ASP A 80 -1.92 -12.21 -11.52
C ASP A 80 -1.54 -13.59 -12.03
N SER A 81 -1.69 -13.81 -13.34
CA SER A 81 -1.28 -15.04 -14.01
C SER A 81 0.25 -15.18 -14.14
N ASP A 82 1.00 -14.07 -14.17
CA ASP A 82 2.46 -14.09 -14.30
C ASP A 82 3.16 -14.11 -12.93
N ALA A 83 3.83 -15.22 -12.61
CA ALA A 83 4.57 -15.39 -11.37
C ALA A 83 5.68 -14.34 -11.16
N ARG A 84 6.26 -13.80 -12.24
CA ARG A 84 7.36 -12.82 -12.17
C ARG A 84 6.85 -11.47 -11.66
N VAL A 85 5.66 -11.03 -12.09
CA VAL A 85 5.10 -9.75 -11.65
C VAL A 85 4.63 -9.84 -10.20
N ILE A 86 4.05 -10.98 -9.79
CA ILE A 86 3.69 -11.24 -8.40
C ILE A 86 4.90 -11.19 -7.48
N GLN A 87 6.04 -11.74 -7.89
CA GLN A 87 7.23 -11.66 -7.06
C GLN A 87 7.73 -10.22 -6.91
N ARG A 88 7.69 -9.44 -8.00
CA ARG A 88 8.01 -7.99 -7.93
C ARG A 88 7.02 -7.24 -7.04
N ALA A 89 5.73 -7.58 -7.10
CA ALA A 89 4.69 -6.97 -6.28
C ALA A 89 4.91 -7.23 -4.79
N ARG A 90 5.26 -8.47 -4.41
CA ARG A 90 5.62 -8.84 -3.03
C ARG A 90 6.84 -8.05 -2.54
N THR A 91 7.90 -7.96 -3.35
CA THR A 91 9.08 -7.17 -2.99
C THR A 91 8.75 -5.68 -2.83
N ASN A 92 7.99 -5.11 -3.76
CA ASN A 92 7.59 -3.70 -3.71
C ASN A 92 6.76 -3.38 -2.47
N ALA A 93 5.76 -4.22 -2.15
CA ALA A 93 4.94 -4.05 -0.96
C ALA A 93 5.76 -4.15 0.33
N ARG A 94 6.74 -5.06 0.38
CA ARG A 94 7.66 -5.17 1.52
C ARG A 94 8.55 -3.93 1.67
N LEU A 95 9.09 -3.41 0.57
CA LEU A 95 9.88 -2.17 0.57
C LEU A 95 9.04 -0.94 0.95
N ALA A 96 7.76 -0.92 0.58
CA ALA A 96 6.81 0.12 1.00
C ALA A 96 6.44 0.01 2.49
N GLY A 97 6.76 -1.10 3.16
CA GLY A 97 6.48 -1.33 4.58
C GLY A 97 5.00 -1.60 4.88
N ILE A 98 4.25 -2.11 3.89
CA ILE A 98 2.83 -2.49 4.00
C ILE A 98 2.59 -3.95 3.58
N GLY A 99 3.67 -4.72 3.39
CA GLY A 99 3.59 -6.08 2.84
C GLY A 99 2.78 -7.07 3.68
N GLU A 100 2.60 -6.80 4.98
CA GLU A 100 1.76 -7.60 5.87
C GLU A 100 0.25 -7.42 5.66
N LEU A 101 -0.15 -6.33 4.98
CA LEU A 101 -1.56 -6.04 4.69
C LEU A 101 -2.01 -6.54 3.32
N ILE A 102 -1.09 -7.03 2.48
CA ILE A 102 -1.38 -7.42 1.10
C ILE A 102 -1.00 -8.88 0.86
N THR A 103 -1.98 -9.68 0.43
CA THR A 103 -1.77 -11.05 -0.02
C THR A 103 -1.70 -11.05 -1.54
N PHE A 104 -0.57 -11.51 -2.09
CA PHE A 104 -0.40 -11.69 -3.53
C PHE A 104 -0.40 -13.17 -3.90
N GLU A 105 -1.18 -13.58 -4.90
CA GLU A 105 -1.25 -14.96 -5.38
C GLU A 105 -1.00 -15.05 -6.89
N VAL A 106 -0.35 -16.12 -7.33
CA VAL A 106 -0.28 -16.43 -8.77
C VAL A 106 -1.55 -17.19 -9.12
N LYS A 107 -2.48 -16.53 -9.79
CA LYS A 107 -3.80 -17.09 -10.06
C LYS A 107 -4.41 -16.43 -11.30
N ASP A 108 -5.03 -17.25 -12.14
CA ASP A 108 -5.79 -16.77 -13.29
C ASP A 108 -7.13 -16.18 -12.86
N VAL A 109 -7.53 -15.09 -13.51
CA VAL A 109 -8.79 -14.38 -13.23
C VAL A 109 -10.02 -15.29 -13.38
N ALA A 110 -9.97 -16.29 -14.27
CA ALA A 110 -11.05 -17.25 -14.49
C ALA A 110 -11.32 -18.14 -13.27
N GLN A 111 -10.36 -18.25 -12.35
CA GLN A 111 -10.49 -19.00 -11.11
C GLN A 111 -10.77 -18.09 -9.90
N LEU A 112 -11.05 -16.80 -10.11
CA LEU A 112 -11.23 -15.84 -9.05
C LEU A 112 -12.34 -16.29 -8.08
N THR A 113 -12.01 -16.24 -6.79
CA THR A 113 -12.91 -16.59 -5.69
C THR A 113 -12.93 -15.45 -4.70
N ASN A 114 -14.08 -15.19 -4.07
CA ASN A 114 -14.15 -14.22 -2.97
C ASN A 114 -13.35 -14.76 -1.77
N PRO A 115 -12.28 -14.08 -1.31
CA PRO A 115 -11.48 -14.54 -0.17
C PRO A 115 -12.17 -14.30 1.18
N LEU A 116 -13.28 -13.55 1.23
CA LEU A 116 -14.00 -13.25 2.46
C LEU A 116 -15.05 -14.32 2.80
N PRO A 117 -15.41 -14.46 4.10
CA PRO A 117 -16.54 -15.28 4.52
C PRO A 117 -17.85 -14.89 3.81
N LYS A 118 -18.74 -15.88 3.63
CA LYS A 118 -20.05 -15.69 2.97
C LYS A 118 -20.79 -14.46 3.53
N GLY A 119 -21.22 -13.58 2.63
CA GLY A 119 -22.00 -12.37 2.96
C GLY A 119 -21.20 -11.05 3.01
N ARG A 120 -19.87 -11.08 2.84
CA ARG A 120 -19.07 -9.86 2.67
C ARG A 120 -18.64 -9.67 1.22
N THR A 121 -18.75 -8.43 0.75
CA THR A 121 -18.35 -8.03 -0.61
C THR A 121 -16.97 -7.41 -0.56
N VAL A 122 -16.10 -7.82 -1.49
CA VAL A 122 -14.83 -7.16 -1.75
C VAL A 122 -15.03 -6.09 -2.82
N GLN A 123 -14.41 -4.93 -2.65
CA GLN A 123 -14.39 -3.90 -3.69
C GLN A 123 -13.26 -4.19 -4.67
N CYS A 124 -13.52 -4.05 -5.97
CA CYS A 124 -12.55 -4.17 -7.05
C CYS A 124 -12.32 -2.81 -7.69
#